data_AF-A0A6I3WAI4-F1
#
_entry.id   AF-A0A6I3WAI4-F1
#
_cell.length_a   1.000
_cell.length_b   1.000
_cell.length_c   1.000
_cell.angle_alpha   90.00
_cell.angle_beta   90.00
_cell.angle_gamma   90.00
#
_symmetry.space_group_name_H-M   'P 1'
#
loop_
_entity.id
_entity.type
_entity.pdbx_description
1 polymer ?
#
loop_
_entity_poly.entity_id
_entity_poly.type
_entity_poly.pdbx_seq_one_letter_code
_entity_poly.pdbx_strand_id
1 'polypeptide(L)' 'MLTKDRVTKISARWNDSTVHQDLGFWAEFFELVGSSPFLMGEGEGRDGAKPFRATFDWLIKPSNFVKVVEGNYHA' A
#
# COMPACT_ATOMS: atom_id res chain seq x y z
N MET A 1 11.43 -2.87 11.49
CA MET A 1 11.45 -2.04 12.71
C MET A 1 10.28 -1.05 12.67
N LEU A 2 9.50 -0.97 13.74
CA LEU A 2 8.46 0.05 13.92
C LEU A 2 9.12 1.35 14.39
N THR A 3 9.08 2.39 13.56
CA THR A 3 9.54 3.74 13.93
C THR A 3 8.37 4.55 14.45
N LYS A 4 8.63 5.65 15.17
CA LYS A 4 7.58 6.58 15.61
C LYS A 4 6.73 7.07 14.44
N ASP A 5 7.38 7.39 13.32
CA ASP A 5 6.69 7.82 12.09
C ASP A 5 5.76 6.73 11.52
N ARG A 6 6.20 5.47 11.48
CA ARG A 6 5.35 4.35 11.04
C ARG A 6 4.16 4.15 11.96
N VAL A 7 4.36 4.23 13.28
CA VAL A 7 3.26 4.14 14.25
C VAL A 7 2.24 5.24 14.03
N THR A 8 2.68 6.50 13.84
CA THR A 8 1.79 7.62 13.54
C THR A 8 1.01 7.40 12.25
N LYS A 9 1.67 6.96 11.17
CA LYS A 9 1.01 6.74 9.87
C LYS A 9 0.01 5.59 9.91
N ILE A 10 0.36 4.47 10.55
CA ILE A 10 -0.55 3.33 10.74
C ILE A 10 -1.76 3.77 11.58
N SER A 11 -1.53 4.46 12.69
CA SER A 11 -2.61 5.00 13.53
C SER A 11 -3.52 5.95 12.75
N ALA A 12 -2.95 6.81 11.90
CA ALA A 12 -3.74 7.66 11.02
C ALA A 12 -4.59 6.85 10.04
N ARG A 13 -4.04 5.80 9.40
CA ARG A 13 -4.84 4.93 8.49
C ARG A 13 -5.94 4.17 9.24
N TRP A 14 -5.65 3.67 10.43
CA TRP A 14 -6.61 3.00 11.31
C TRP A 14 -7.78 3.92 11.70
N ASN A 15 -7.50 5.20 11.97
CA ASN A 15 -8.52 6.16 12.42
C ASN A 15 -9.23 6.92 11.30
N ASP A 16 -8.83 6.74 10.04
CA ASP A 16 -9.45 7.45 8.90
C ASP A 16 -10.88 6.98 8.59
N SER A 17 -11.22 5.73 8.94
CA SER A 17 -12.55 5.14 8.72
C SER A 17 -12.76 3.99 9.69
N THR A 18 -14.00 3.77 10.12
CA THR A 18 -14.37 2.61 10.95
C THR A 18 -14.12 1.29 10.21
N VAL A 19 -14.17 1.27 8.88
CA VAL A 19 -13.86 0.08 8.06
C VAL A 19 -12.38 -0.31 8.19
N HIS A 20 -11.48 0.65 8.39
CA HIS A 20 -10.05 0.34 8.58
C HIS A 20 -9.73 -0.17 9.99
N GLN A 21 -10.69 -0.11 10.93
CA GLN A 21 -10.55 -0.62 12.29
C GLN A 21 -10.86 -2.12 12.39
N ASP A 22 -10.66 -2.83 11.29
CA ASP A 22 -10.88 -4.26 11.16
C ASP A 22 -9.65 -4.91 10.52
N LEU A 23 -9.20 -6.03 11.09
CA LEU A 23 -8.02 -6.73 10.56
C LEU A 23 -8.32 -7.45 9.24
N GLY A 24 -9.59 -7.79 8.97
CA GLY A 24 -10.03 -8.35 7.68
C GLY A 24 -9.77 -7.38 6.54
N PHE A 25 -10.17 -6.11 6.71
CA PHE A 25 -9.83 -5.05 5.76
C PHE A 25 -8.33 -4.98 5.44
N TRP A 26 -7.46 -5.06 6.46
CA TRP A 26 -6.01 -5.01 6.24
C TRP A 26 -5.48 -6.26 5.55
N ALA A 27 -6.05 -7.43 5.83
CA ALA A 27 -5.71 -8.66 5.12
C ALA A 27 -6.05 -8.53 3.63
N GLU A 28 -7.27 -8.09 3.31
CA GLU A 28 -7.71 -7.84 1.93
C GLU A 28 -6.87 -6.76 1.25
N PHE A 29 -6.52 -5.68 1.96
CA PHE A 29 -5.63 -4.64 1.44
C PHE A 29 -4.27 -5.20 1.03
N PHE A 30 -3.64 -6.05 1.85
CA PHE A 30 -2.34 -6.63 1.50
C PHE A 30 -2.45 -7.74 0.46
N GLU A 31 -3.57 -8.45 0.36
CA GLU A 31 -3.87 -9.36 -0.75
C GLU A 31 -4.01 -8.60 -2.08
N LEU A 32 -4.70 -7.46 -2.06
CA LEU A 32 -4.79 -6.56 -3.21
C LEU A 32 -3.39 -6.07 -3.62
N VAL A 33 -2.55 -5.65 -2.68
CA VAL A 33 -1.16 -5.27 -2.99
C VAL A 33 -0.39 -6.45 -3.60
N GLY A 34 -0.50 -7.63 -3.00
CA GLY A 34 0.21 -8.84 -3.42
C GLY A 34 -0.20 -9.37 -4.80
N SER A 35 -1.44 -9.08 -5.23
CA SER A 35 -1.97 -9.52 -6.52
C SER A 35 -1.61 -8.58 -7.69
N SER A 36 -1.05 -7.40 -7.43
CA SER A 36 -0.67 -6.46 -8.50
C SER A 36 0.81 -6.66 -8.88
N PRO A 37 1.12 -7.06 -10.13
CA PRO A 37 2.51 -7.16 -10.62
C PRO A 37 3.28 -5.85 -10.46
N PHE A 38 2.65 -4.71 -10.77
CA PHE A 38 3.27 -3.39 -10.65
C PHE A 38 3.71 -3.06 -9.22
N LEU A 39 2.79 -3.16 -8.24
CA LEU A 39 3.11 -2.91 -6.82
C LEU A 39 4.15 -3.89 -6.27
N MET A 40 4.19 -5.12 -6.80
CA MET A 40 5.15 -6.15 -6.40
C MET A 40 6.52 -6.03 -7.07
N GLY A 41 6.68 -5.12 -8.04
CA GLY A 41 7.92 -4.93 -8.79
C GLY A 41 8.19 -6.02 -9.82
N GLU A 42 7.12 -6.62 -10.31
CA GLU A 42 7.12 -7.58 -11.39
C GLU A 42 6.90 -6.83 -12.71
N GLY A 43 7.96 -6.74 -13.51
CA GLY A 43 7.94 -6.04 -14.81
C GLY A 43 9.26 -5.33 -15.12
N GLU A 44 9.26 -4.60 -16.22
CA GLU A 44 10.39 -3.75 -16.61
C GLU A 44 10.21 -2.34 -16.03
N GLY A 45 11.30 -1.76 -15.53
CA GLY A 45 11.30 -0.34 -15.21
C GLY A 45 11.34 0.52 -16.47
N ARG A 46 10.91 1.76 -16.35
CA ARG A 46 10.93 2.71 -17.46
C ARG A 46 12.36 3.10 -17.81
N ASP A 47 12.67 3.23 -19.10
CA ASP A 47 13.96 3.72 -19.61
C ASP A 47 15.18 2.91 -19.08
N GLY A 48 15.02 1.58 -18.95
CA GLY A 48 16.06 0.68 -18.45
C GLY A 48 16.30 0.75 -16.94
N ALA A 49 15.46 1.48 -16.19
CA ALA A 49 15.52 1.54 -14.74
C ALA A 49 15.03 0.23 -14.09
N LYS A 50 15.21 0.13 -12.77
CA LYS A 50 14.62 -0.97 -11.99
C LYS A 50 13.09 -0.81 -11.94
N PRO A 51 12.33 -1.92 -11.95
CA PRO A 51 10.90 -1.86 -11.75
C PRO A 51 10.56 -1.21 -10.41
N PHE A 52 9.46 -0.46 -10.39
CA PHE A 52 8.93 0.10 -9.16
C PHE A 52 8.45 -1.03 -8.25
N ARG A 53 8.81 -1.01 -6.96
CA ARG A 53 8.26 -1.92 -5.96
C ARG A 53 7.74 -1.11 -4.79
N ALA A 54 6.47 -1.32 -4.45
CA ALA A 54 5.84 -0.64 -3.34
C ALA A 54 6.53 -1.04 -2.03
N THR A 55 6.92 -0.03 -1.25
CA THR A 55 7.41 -0.24 0.12
C THR A 55 6.26 -0.06 1.10
N PHE A 56 6.40 -0.61 2.29
CA PHE A 56 5.41 -0.42 3.35
C PHE A 56 5.14 1.07 3.63
N ASP A 57 6.18 1.90 3.70
CA ASP A 57 6.04 3.35 3.93
C ASP A 57 5.31 4.07 2.78
N TRP A 58 5.49 3.57 1.55
CA TRP A 58 4.77 4.07 0.39
C TRP A 58 3.29 3.69 0.44
N LEU A 59 2.96 2.45 0.84
CA LEU A 59 1.59 1.94 0.93
C LEU A 59 0.77 2.67 1.99
N ILE A 60 1.34 2.95 3.16
CA ILE A 60 0.62 3.62 4.26
C ILE A 60 0.59 5.14 4.13
N LYS A 61 1.22 5.72 3.10
CA LYS A 61 1.13 7.15 2.82
C LYS A 61 -0.30 7.47 2.38
N PRO A 62 -0.98 8.49 2.94
CA PRO A 62 -2.40 8.74 2.69
C PRO A 62 -2.77 8.81 1.19
N SER A 63 -1.98 9.54 0.40
CA SER A 63 -2.21 9.72 -1.03
C SER A 63 -2.08 8.45 -1.87
N ASN A 64 -1.35 7.45 -1.38
CA ASN A 64 -1.10 6.20 -2.08
C ASN A 64 -2.04 5.12 -1.58
N PHE A 65 -2.31 5.10 -0.28
CA PHE A 65 -3.26 4.20 0.36
C PHE A 65 -4.62 4.23 -0.34
N VAL A 66 -5.17 5.44 -0.55
CA VAL A 66 -6.45 5.63 -1.25
C VAL A 66 -6.40 5.06 -2.67
N LYS A 67 -5.32 5.30 -3.42
CA LYS A 67 -5.19 4.79 -4.79
C LYS A 67 -5.14 3.27 -4.85
N VAL A 68 -4.51 2.64 -3.87
CA VAL A 68 -4.46 1.17 -3.77
C VAL A 68 -5.85 0.64 -3.47
N VAL A 69 -6.54 1.20 -2.47
CA VAL A 69 -7.93 0.81 -2.12
C VAL A 69 -8.90 0.99 -3.29
N GLU A 70 -8.72 2.04 -4.10
CA GLU A 70 -9.52 2.30 -5.31
C GLU A 70 -9.19 1.37 -6.49
N GLY A 71 -8.17 0.50 -6.37
CA GLY A 71 -7.81 -0.45 -7.43
C GLY A 71 -7.02 0.15 -8.59
N ASN A 72 -6.42 1.33 -8.43
CA ASN A 72 -5.72 2.05 -9.51
C ASN A 72 -4.49 1.33 -10.08
N TYR A 73 -4.09 0.17 -9.54
CA TYR A 73 -2.90 -0.59 -9.93
C TYR A 73 -3.22 -2.02 -10.40
N HIS A 74 -4.49 -2.31 -10.71
CA HIS A 74 -4.98 -3.62 -11.14
C HIS A 74 -5.63 -3.60 -12.54
N ALA A 75 -5.31 -2.59 -13.34
CA ALA A 75 -5.79 -2.42 -14.72
C ALA A 75 -4.97 -3.23 -15.74
#